data_AF-A0A1Y1VAL4-F1
#
_entry.id   AF-A0A1Y1VAL4-F1
#
_cell.length_a   1.000
_cell.length_b   1.000
_cell.length_c   1.000
_cell.angle_alpha   90.00
_cell.angle_beta   90.00
_cell.angle_gamma   90.00
#
_symmetry.space_group_name_H-M   'P 1'
#
loop_
_entity.id
_entity.type
_entity.pdbx_description
1 polymer ?
#
loop_
_entity_poly.entity_id
_entity_poly.type
_entity_poly.pdbx_seq_one_letter_code
_entity_poly.pdbx_strand_id
1 'polypeptide(L)'
;MKCINFTLAILTLISSKSVLADESGRCGGEFGQCPEGSCCSQWGWCGTTSAFCDAGCLPEFGICNERGDEDIDSSITTNGQCGHGHGICPEGQCCSSVGWCGMGEDYCLNGCQSEFGACGQSAIDDATVEGFSYYNTCVNDKYWAMTFDDGPYIYDDALLDLLSLYRVKATFFITGASAMGIETQKAKRIIKRMYKEGHVIASHTWSHVDLTTLSTDEVVDEMINLDSLIEEVIGKKPAFVRPPYGSGNGNVKLAKTLKNLGYSAAVTWNIDTMDWNNEGDIDYALEQFKGNVGHAALSLNHANYNGITKIKLLKLAKAEIEYMLKKGYKPVTMDKCLGLPAYQ
;
A
#
# COMPACT_ATOMS: atom_id res chain seq x y z
N MET A 1 -43.81 -5.07 72.99
CA MET A 1 -44.18 -3.74 72.46
C MET A 1 -43.92 -3.73 70.96
N LYS A 2 -45.00 -3.83 70.17
CA LYS A 2 -45.04 -3.49 68.74
C LYS A 2 -45.41 -2.01 68.64
N CYS A 3 -44.91 -1.30 67.63
CA CYS A 3 -45.73 -0.39 66.83
C CYS A 3 -45.06 -0.17 65.46
N ILE A 4 -45.91 -0.31 64.44
CA ILE A 4 -45.68 -0.17 63.01
C ILE A 4 -45.71 1.33 62.67
N ASN A 5 -44.88 1.79 61.73
CA ASN A 5 -45.08 3.09 61.10
C ASN A 5 -45.10 2.95 59.58
N PHE A 6 -46.25 3.31 59.01
CA PHE A 6 -46.55 3.45 57.60
C PHE A 6 -45.89 4.73 57.06
N THR A 7 -45.29 4.68 55.88
CA THR A 7 -45.13 5.87 55.04
C THR A 7 -45.54 5.53 53.61
N LEU A 8 -46.65 6.15 53.22
CA LEU A 8 -47.33 6.06 51.95
C LEU A 8 -46.55 6.87 50.90
N ALA A 9 -46.00 6.23 49.87
CA ALA A 9 -45.39 6.93 48.74
C ALA A 9 -46.50 7.36 47.76
N ILE A 10 -46.75 8.67 47.69
CA ILE A 10 -47.67 9.28 46.72
C ILE A 10 -46.90 9.42 45.41
N LEU A 11 -47.24 8.60 44.41
CA LEU A 11 -46.81 8.80 43.02
C LEU A 11 -47.61 9.98 42.43
N THR A 12 -46.96 11.12 42.25
CA THR A 12 -47.48 12.22 41.43
C THR A 12 -47.24 11.91 39.96
N LEU A 13 -48.31 11.56 39.24
CA LEU A 13 -48.36 11.47 37.77
C LEU A 13 -48.16 12.87 37.17
N ILE A 14 -46.99 13.12 36.59
CA ILE A 14 -46.78 14.27 35.71
C ILE A 14 -47.31 13.87 34.33
N SER A 15 -48.49 14.40 33.97
CA SER A 15 -49.05 14.29 32.62
C SER A 15 -48.27 15.21 31.69
N SER A 16 -47.38 14.65 30.87
CA SER A 16 -46.76 15.34 29.74
C SER A 16 -47.80 15.53 28.63
N LYS A 17 -48.47 16.67 28.60
CA LYS A 17 -49.25 17.07 27.42
C LYS A 17 -48.28 17.35 26.27
N SER A 18 -48.38 16.57 25.20
CA SER A 18 -47.69 16.79 23.92
C SER A 18 -48.11 18.15 23.35
N VAL A 19 -47.15 19.06 23.21
CA VAL A 19 -47.37 20.36 22.56
C VAL A 19 -47.37 20.12 21.04
N LEU A 20 -48.47 20.45 20.37
CA LEU A 20 -48.60 20.36 18.92
C LEU A 20 -47.80 21.48 18.24
N ALA A 21 -47.32 21.21 17.03
CA ALA A 21 -46.64 22.13 16.13
C ALA A 21 -47.34 23.50 16.03
N ASP A 22 -46.57 24.57 15.90
CA ASP A 22 -47.13 25.92 15.76
C ASP A 22 -47.92 26.11 14.44
N GLU A 23 -48.76 27.14 14.35
CA GLU A 23 -49.58 27.44 13.16
C GLU A 23 -48.76 27.68 11.87
N SER A 24 -47.42 27.75 11.97
CA SER A 24 -46.52 27.90 10.83
C SER A 24 -46.07 26.56 10.21
N GLY A 25 -46.40 25.43 10.84
CA GLY A 25 -46.05 24.08 10.33
C GLY A 25 -44.64 23.63 10.72
N ARG A 26 -44.07 24.23 11.78
CA ARG A 26 -42.73 23.89 12.31
C ARG A 26 -42.82 22.83 13.39
N CYS A 27 -41.80 21.96 13.44
CA CYS A 27 -41.69 20.89 14.42
C CYS A 27 -40.25 20.76 14.94
N GLY A 28 -40.10 20.15 16.11
CA GLY A 28 -38.80 19.96 16.79
C GLY A 28 -38.85 20.35 18.27
N GLY A 29 -37.71 20.25 18.98
CA GLY A 29 -37.64 20.42 20.44
C GLY A 29 -38.22 21.74 20.98
N GLU A 30 -38.18 22.81 20.18
CA GLU A 30 -38.76 24.11 20.54
C GLU A 30 -40.20 24.32 20.02
N PHE A 31 -40.62 23.58 18.99
CA PHE A 31 -41.86 23.83 18.23
C PHE A 31 -42.94 22.75 18.42
N GLY A 32 -42.60 21.60 19.02
CA GLY A 32 -43.55 20.52 19.29
C GLY A 32 -43.67 19.49 18.16
N GLN A 33 -44.66 18.61 18.29
CA GLN A 33 -44.87 17.49 17.38
C GLN A 33 -45.81 17.85 16.23
N CYS A 34 -45.57 17.30 15.05
CA CYS A 34 -46.46 17.46 13.90
C CYS A 34 -47.87 16.89 14.16
N PRO A 35 -48.89 17.40 13.45
CA PRO A 35 -50.24 16.84 13.50
C PRO A 35 -50.28 15.34 13.20
N GLU A 36 -51.29 14.66 13.71
CA GLU A 36 -51.48 13.21 13.55
C GLU A 36 -51.42 12.82 12.05
N GLY A 37 -50.60 11.81 11.73
CA GLY A 37 -50.38 11.35 10.35
C GLY A 37 -49.33 12.15 9.55
N SER A 38 -48.64 13.13 10.17
CA SER A 38 -47.58 13.92 9.51
C SER A 38 -46.19 13.65 10.10
N CYS A 39 -45.17 13.88 9.28
CA CYS A 39 -43.76 13.62 9.56
C CYS A 39 -43.02 14.93 9.83
N CYS A 40 -41.99 14.88 10.70
CA CYS A 40 -41.14 16.03 10.97
C CYS A 40 -39.79 15.86 10.26
N SER A 41 -39.51 16.68 9.25
CA SER A 41 -38.23 16.63 8.53
C SER A 41 -37.04 17.10 9.40
N GLN A 42 -35.82 16.72 9.02
CA GLN A 42 -34.57 17.24 9.63
C GLN A 42 -34.46 18.77 9.59
N TRP A 43 -35.22 19.44 8.72
CA TRP A 43 -35.25 20.89 8.60
C TRP A 43 -36.28 21.56 9.53
N GLY A 44 -36.98 20.76 10.35
CA GLY A 44 -37.92 21.23 11.36
C GLY A 44 -39.28 21.64 10.80
N TRP A 45 -39.75 20.95 9.75
CA TRP A 45 -41.04 21.20 9.09
C TRP A 45 -41.91 19.96 9.00
N CYS A 46 -43.22 20.16 9.16
CA CYS A 46 -44.23 19.12 9.02
C CYS A 46 -44.65 18.89 7.57
N GLY A 47 -44.76 17.63 7.16
CA GLY A 47 -45.30 17.23 5.86
C GLY A 47 -45.60 15.74 5.79
N THR A 48 -46.26 15.30 4.74
CA THR A 48 -46.71 13.90 4.56
C THR A 48 -46.03 13.18 3.39
N THR A 49 -45.05 13.81 2.74
CA THR A 49 -44.32 13.23 1.60
C THR A 49 -42.97 12.65 2.04
N SER A 50 -42.36 11.81 1.19
CA SER A 50 -41.04 11.19 1.40
C SER A 50 -39.95 12.15 1.85
N ALA A 51 -39.94 13.38 1.31
CA ALA A 51 -39.00 14.44 1.69
C ALA A 51 -39.07 14.83 3.18
N PHE A 52 -40.18 14.53 3.86
CA PHE A 52 -40.39 14.79 5.29
C PHE A 52 -40.36 13.50 6.12
N CYS A 53 -40.78 12.38 5.53
CA CYS A 53 -41.02 11.12 6.24
C CYS A 53 -39.87 10.12 6.19
N ASP A 54 -38.92 10.27 5.26
CA ASP A 54 -37.87 9.28 5.01
C ASP A 54 -36.54 9.68 5.69
N ALA A 55 -35.41 9.72 4.95
CA ALA A 55 -34.10 9.97 5.52
C ALA A 55 -34.00 11.33 6.22
N GLY A 56 -33.69 11.30 7.52
CA GLY A 56 -33.60 12.51 8.36
C GLY A 56 -34.91 12.92 9.04
N CYS A 57 -35.98 12.11 8.94
CA CYS A 57 -37.17 12.36 9.75
C CYS A 57 -36.87 12.24 11.26
N LEU A 58 -37.45 13.15 12.07
CA LEU A 58 -37.28 13.23 13.52
C LEU A 58 -38.41 12.49 14.25
N PRO A 59 -38.20 11.25 14.74
CA PRO A 59 -39.27 10.37 15.22
C PRO A 59 -39.91 10.82 16.54
N GLU A 60 -39.23 11.67 17.31
CA GLU A 60 -39.81 12.26 18.53
C GLU A 60 -40.86 13.34 18.22
N PHE A 61 -40.88 13.87 17.00
CA PHE A 61 -41.71 15.01 16.59
C PHE A 61 -42.64 14.72 15.40
N GLY A 62 -42.71 13.49 14.89
CA GLY A 62 -43.62 13.09 13.82
C GLY A 62 -43.55 11.59 13.51
N ILE A 63 -44.44 11.09 12.66
CA ILE A 63 -44.49 9.67 12.29
C ILE A 63 -43.55 9.45 11.10
N CYS A 64 -42.31 9.07 11.38
CA CYS A 64 -41.39 8.71 10.30
C CYS A 64 -41.83 7.41 9.65
N ASN A 65 -41.69 7.33 8.32
CA ASN A 65 -41.80 6.04 7.67
C ASN A 65 -40.72 5.17 8.29
N GLU A 66 -41.10 4.01 8.84
CA GLU A 66 -40.14 2.96 9.05
C GLU A 66 -39.44 2.81 7.71
N ARG A 67 -38.11 3.02 7.69
CA ARG A 67 -37.32 2.63 6.53
C ARG A 67 -37.63 1.15 6.37
N GLY A 68 -38.55 0.85 5.47
CA GLY A 68 -38.67 -0.48 4.93
C GLY A 68 -37.27 -0.79 4.46
N ASP A 69 -36.69 -1.85 5.03
CA ASP A 69 -35.75 -2.68 4.31
C ASP A 69 -36.37 -2.91 2.93
N GLU A 70 -36.04 -2.06 1.95
CA GLU A 70 -36.13 -2.46 0.56
C GLU A 70 -35.11 -3.59 0.45
N ASP A 71 -35.64 -4.81 0.28
CA ASP A 71 -34.90 -6.05 0.32
C ASP A 71 -33.55 -5.90 -0.38
N ILE A 72 -32.47 -6.04 0.39
CA ILE A 72 -31.18 -6.39 -0.20
C ILE A 72 -31.42 -7.71 -0.92
N ASP A 73 -31.54 -7.65 -2.24
CA ASP A 73 -31.59 -8.84 -3.08
C ASP A 73 -30.30 -9.62 -2.84
N SER A 74 -30.39 -10.60 -1.95
CA SER A 74 -29.29 -11.46 -1.54
C SER A 74 -29.08 -12.63 -2.51
N SER A 75 -29.82 -12.66 -3.62
CA SER A 75 -29.61 -13.66 -4.66
C SER A 75 -28.32 -13.40 -5.41
N ILE A 76 -27.57 -14.48 -5.69
CA ILE A 76 -26.35 -14.37 -6.49
C ILE A 76 -26.75 -14.03 -7.93
N THR A 77 -26.21 -12.94 -8.45
CA THR A 77 -26.47 -12.52 -9.82
C THR A 77 -26.01 -13.56 -10.84
N THR A 78 -26.82 -13.77 -11.88
CA THR A 78 -26.51 -14.70 -12.98
C THR A 78 -26.07 -13.99 -14.26
N ASN A 79 -26.28 -12.68 -14.35
CA ASN A 79 -25.89 -11.85 -15.50
C ASN A 79 -24.70 -10.93 -15.19
N GLY A 80 -24.20 -10.96 -13.95
CA GLY A 80 -23.01 -10.20 -13.51
C GLY A 80 -23.30 -8.78 -13.00
N GLN A 81 -24.55 -8.32 -13.03
CA GLN A 81 -24.94 -7.04 -12.42
C GLN A 81 -25.14 -7.22 -10.92
N CYS A 82 -24.78 -6.22 -10.12
CA CYS A 82 -24.91 -6.26 -8.67
C CYS A 82 -25.27 -4.89 -8.10
N GLY A 83 -25.76 -4.87 -6.87
CA GLY A 83 -26.27 -3.66 -6.23
C GLY A 83 -27.75 -3.79 -5.90
N HIS A 84 -28.33 -2.71 -5.41
CA HIS A 84 -29.72 -2.67 -5.00
C HIS A 84 -30.65 -3.07 -6.18
N GLY A 85 -31.47 -4.11 -5.99
CA GLY A 85 -32.35 -4.65 -7.03
C GLY A 85 -31.67 -5.49 -8.13
N HIS A 86 -30.37 -5.77 -8.01
CA HIS A 86 -29.58 -6.52 -9.01
C HIS A 86 -28.88 -7.77 -8.44
N GLY A 87 -29.01 -8.04 -7.15
CA GLY A 87 -28.39 -9.17 -6.50
C GLY A 87 -26.99 -8.89 -5.94
N ILE A 88 -26.38 -9.93 -5.37
CA ILE A 88 -25.01 -9.93 -4.87
C ILE A 88 -24.08 -10.69 -5.81
N CYS A 89 -22.80 -10.39 -5.74
CA CYS A 89 -21.78 -11.06 -6.51
C CYS A 89 -21.52 -12.49 -6.02
N PRO A 90 -21.10 -13.39 -6.94
CA PRO A 90 -20.60 -14.70 -6.57
C PRO A 90 -19.46 -14.61 -5.55
N GLU A 91 -19.28 -15.67 -4.76
CA GLU A 91 -18.24 -15.74 -3.74
C GLU A 91 -16.86 -15.35 -4.30
N GLY A 92 -16.16 -14.45 -3.59
CA GLY A 92 -14.83 -13.96 -3.96
C GLY A 92 -14.81 -12.76 -4.91
N GLN A 93 -15.96 -12.38 -5.49
CA GLN A 93 -16.07 -11.21 -6.35
C GLN A 93 -16.63 -10.01 -5.60
N CYS A 94 -16.15 -8.83 -5.99
CA CYS A 94 -16.64 -7.56 -5.50
C CYS A 94 -17.65 -6.95 -6.46
N CYS A 95 -18.66 -6.28 -5.90
CA CYS A 95 -19.51 -5.37 -6.65
C CYS A 95 -18.84 -4.01 -6.81
N SER A 96 -18.42 -3.68 -8.03
CA SER A 96 -17.80 -2.37 -8.34
C SER A 96 -18.77 -1.21 -8.13
N SER A 97 -18.25 0.01 -8.04
CA SER A 97 -19.04 1.25 -7.93
C SER A 97 -20.01 1.50 -9.08
N VAL A 98 -19.85 0.78 -10.21
CA VAL A 98 -20.71 0.86 -11.40
C VAL A 98 -21.68 -0.33 -11.52
N GLY A 99 -21.81 -1.16 -10.48
CA GLY A 99 -22.85 -2.19 -10.39
C GLY A 99 -22.55 -3.49 -11.14
N TRP A 100 -21.27 -3.85 -11.25
CA TRP A 100 -20.83 -5.11 -11.88
C TRP A 100 -19.92 -5.92 -10.98
N CYS A 101 -20.12 -7.23 -11.02
CA CYS A 101 -19.29 -8.21 -10.33
C CYS A 101 -17.97 -8.44 -11.05
N GLY A 102 -16.89 -8.49 -10.27
CA GLY A 102 -15.58 -8.82 -10.78
C GLY A 102 -14.52 -8.90 -9.69
N MET A 103 -13.28 -9.07 -10.13
CA MET A 103 -12.08 -9.20 -9.28
C MET A 103 -10.99 -8.26 -9.81
N GLY A 104 -9.92 -8.06 -9.04
CA GLY A 104 -8.82 -7.17 -9.41
C GLY A 104 -9.03 -5.72 -8.96
N GLU A 105 -8.08 -4.84 -9.29
CA GLU A 105 -8.00 -3.48 -8.73
C GLU A 105 -9.26 -2.65 -8.98
N ASP A 106 -9.81 -2.71 -10.20
CA ASP A 106 -10.99 -1.96 -10.65
C ASP A 106 -12.27 -2.29 -9.86
N TYR A 107 -12.30 -3.47 -9.22
CA TYR A 107 -13.42 -3.94 -8.42
C TYR A 107 -13.08 -3.86 -6.93
N CYS A 108 -11.90 -4.33 -6.53
CA CYS A 108 -11.55 -4.57 -5.13
C CYS A 108 -10.88 -3.41 -4.40
N LEU A 109 -10.16 -2.51 -5.07
CA LEU A 109 -9.40 -1.45 -4.40
C LEU A 109 -10.13 -0.10 -4.37
N ASN A 110 -10.95 0.20 -5.38
CA ASN A 110 -11.50 1.55 -5.61
C ASN A 110 -13.04 1.65 -5.50
N GLY A 111 -13.64 0.99 -4.51
CA GLY A 111 -15.06 1.19 -4.20
C GLY A 111 -15.87 -0.08 -4.28
N CYS A 112 -15.41 -1.10 -3.55
CA CYS A 112 -16.20 -2.30 -3.37
C CYS A 112 -17.45 -2.00 -2.55
N GLN A 113 -18.62 -2.24 -3.16
CA GLN A 113 -19.89 -2.17 -2.46
C GLN A 113 -20.05 -3.43 -1.61
N SER A 114 -19.55 -3.36 -0.36
CA SER A 114 -19.41 -4.51 0.54
C SER A 114 -20.72 -5.23 0.90
N GLU A 115 -21.86 -4.59 0.68
CA GLU A 115 -23.20 -5.17 0.85
C GLU A 115 -23.58 -6.12 -0.28
N PHE A 116 -22.96 -5.97 -1.46
CA PHE A 116 -23.30 -6.72 -2.68
C PHE A 116 -22.15 -7.57 -3.21
N GLY A 117 -21.07 -7.71 -2.46
CA GLY A 117 -19.92 -8.53 -2.82
C GLY A 117 -18.77 -8.31 -1.86
N ALA A 118 -17.91 -9.31 -1.73
CA ALA A 118 -16.72 -9.22 -0.91
C ALA A 118 -15.54 -9.77 -1.72
N CYS A 119 -14.45 -9.01 -1.76
CA CYS A 119 -13.18 -9.55 -2.22
C CYS A 119 -12.81 -10.70 -1.28
N GLY A 120 -12.81 -11.92 -1.79
CA GLY A 120 -12.47 -13.08 -0.98
C GLY A 120 -11.03 -12.94 -0.46
N GLN A 121 -10.77 -13.39 0.77
CA GLN A 121 -9.38 -13.67 1.18
C GLN A 121 -8.74 -14.70 0.22
N SER A 122 -9.55 -15.57 -0.37
CA SER A 122 -9.18 -16.52 -1.43
C SER A 122 -8.98 -15.89 -2.82
N ALA A 123 -9.31 -14.60 -3.02
CA ALA A 123 -8.98 -13.87 -4.25
C ALA A 123 -7.55 -13.29 -4.22
N ILE A 124 -6.81 -13.51 -3.14
CA ILE A 124 -5.36 -13.32 -3.05
C ILE A 124 -4.61 -14.66 -3.21
N ASP A 125 -5.29 -15.80 -3.03
CA ASP A 125 -4.66 -17.13 -3.03
C ASP A 125 -4.49 -17.77 -4.42
N ASP A 126 -4.89 -17.11 -5.52
CA ASP A 126 -4.45 -17.47 -6.89
C ASP A 126 -3.42 -16.45 -7.46
N ALA A 127 -2.96 -15.51 -6.61
CA ALA A 127 -1.95 -14.52 -6.99
C ALA A 127 -0.52 -14.86 -6.52
N THR A 128 -0.34 -15.95 -5.77
CA THR A 128 0.98 -16.39 -5.32
C THR A 128 1.60 -17.33 -6.34
N VAL A 129 2.71 -16.91 -6.94
CA VAL A 129 3.54 -17.79 -7.77
C VAL A 129 4.50 -18.51 -6.83
N GLU A 130 4.26 -19.79 -6.53
CA GLU A 130 5.11 -20.58 -5.63
C GLU A 130 6.60 -20.38 -5.95
N GLY A 131 7.42 -20.06 -4.95
CA GLY A 131 8.86 -19.80 -5.16
C GLY A 131 9.21 -18.43 -5.72
N PHE A 132 8.25 -17.51 -5.84
CA PHE A 132 8.48 -16.10 -6.15
C PHE A 132 7.59 -15.22 -5.27
N SER A 133 8.13 -14.15 -4.70
CA SER A 133 7.35 -13.23 -3.87
C SER A 133 7.90 -11.80 -3.95
N TYR A 134 7.03 -10.84 -3.63
CA TYR A 134 7.42 -9.45 -3.43
C TYR A 134 7.79 -9.23 -1.95
N TYR A 135 8.94 -8.61 -1.71
CA TYR A 135 9.45 -8.31 -0.37
C TYR A 135 9.68 -6.82 -0.21
N ASN A 136 9.21 -6.24 0.89
CA ASN A 136 9.43 -4.85 1.27
C ASN A 136 10.19 -4.69 2.61
N THR A 137 10.47 -5.80 3.29
CA THR A 137 11.09 -5.85 4.62
C THR A 137 12.03 -7.04 4.75
N CYS A 138 12.95 -7.00 5.72
CA CYS A 138 13.79 -8.14 6.05
C CYS A 138 13.07 -9.17 6.95
N VAL A 139 13.56 -10.41 6.96
CA VAL A 139 13.06 -11.49 7.83
C VAL A 139 13.43 -11.31 9.31
N ASN A 140 14.24 -10.31 9.66
CA ASN A 140 14.68 -10.04 11.02
C ASN A 140 14.55 -8.55 11.36
N ASP A 141 13.91 -8.23 12.48
CA ASP A 141 13.61 -6.85 12.89
C ASP A 141 14.83 -5.99 13.24
N LYS A 142 16.01 -6.59 13.38
CA LYS A 142 17.27 -5.87 13.57
C LYS A 142 18.13 -5.85 12.33
N TYR A 143 17.67 -6.38 11.21
CA TYR A 143 18.36 -6.24 9.93
C TYR A 143 17.96 -4.95 9.25
N TRP A 144 18.95 -4.33 8.62
CA TRP A 144 18.76 -3.21 7.72
C TRP A 144 19.46 -3.49 6.39
N ALA A 145 18.68 -3.58 5.32
CA ALA A 145 19.18 -3.62 3.96
C ALA A 145 19.20 -2.22 3.37
N MET A 146 20.40 -1.66 3.22
CA MET A 146 20.63 -0.43 2.48
C MET A 146 20.72 -0.75 0.99
N THR A 147 19.90 -0.10 0.17
CA THR A 147 19.85 -0.34 -1.27
C THR A 147 20.07 0.93 -2.08
N PHE A 148 20.61 0.79 -3.30
CA PHE A 148 20.84 1.88 -4.25
C PHE A 148 20.41 1.46 -5.65
N ASP A 149 19.54 2.26 -6.26
CA ASP A 149 18.99 2.04 -7.59
C ASP A 149 19.69 2.91 -8.66
N ASP A 150 19.41 2.66 -9.93
CA ASP A 150 19.85 3.43 -11.10
C ASP A 150 21.36 3.51 -11.34
N GLY A 151 22.12 2.67 -10.66
CA GLY A 151 23.54 2.48 -10.88
C GLY A 151 23.84 1.58 -12.10
N PRO A 152 25.13 1.33 -12.40
CA PRO A 152 26.27 1.98 -11.78
C PRO A 152 26.38 3.45 -12.20
N TYR A 153 27.00 4.27 -11.35
CA TYR A 153 27.23 5.68 -11.63
C TYR A 153 28.65 6.13 -11.25
N ILE A 154 29.03 7.32 -11.73
CA ILE A 154 30.40 7.83 -11.59
C ILE A 154 30.84 8.07 -10.13
N TYR A 155 29.89 8.13 -9.19
CA TYR A 155 30.13 8.36 -7.77
C TYR A 155 30.25 7.06 -6.96
N ASP A 156 29.89 5.90 -7.53
CA ASP A 156 29.86 4.63 -6.81
C ASP A 156 31.21 4.22 -6.25
N ASP A 157 32.31 4.56 -6.93
CA ASP A 157 33.65 4.30 -6.38
C ASP A 157 33.85 4.95 -5.00
N ALA A 158 33.33 6.18 -4.82
CA ALA A 158 33.43 6.87 -3.54
C ALA A 158 32.39 6.39 -2.52
N LEU A 159 31.22 5.95 -2.99
CA LEU A 159 30.21 5.32 -2.14
C LEU A 159 30.73 4.00 -1.57
N LEU A 160 31.38 3.17 -2.39
CA LEU A 160 32.03 1.93 -1.97
C LEU A 160 33.14 2.19 -0.95
N ASP A 161 33.96 3.23 -1.13
CA ASP A 161 34.95 3.65 -0.12
C ASP A 161 34.29 3.98 1.23
N LEU A 162 33.18 4.71 1.21
CA LEU A 162 32.42 5.06 2.41
C LEU A 162 31.82 3.81 3.07
N LEU A 163 31.17 2.94 2.30
CA LEU A 163 30.59 1.70 2.82
C LEU A 163 31.67 0.81 3.46
N SER A 164 32.84 0.70 2.83
CA SER A 164 34.00 -0.02 3.35
C SER A 164 34.50 0.56 4.68
N LEU A 165 34.58 1.89 4.79
CA LEU A 165 34.98 2.59 6.02
C LEU A 165 34.09 2.23 7.22
N TYR A 166 32.78 2.12 6.98
CA TYR A 166 31.81 1.72 8.01
C TYR A 166 31.61 0.20 8.12
N ARG A 167 32.31 -0.59 7.29
CA ARG A 167 32.13 -2.06 7.18
C ARG A 167 30.68 -2.46 6.88
N VAL A 168 29.99 -1.63 6.11
CA VAL A 168 28.63 -1.86 5.62
C VAL A 168 28.69 -2.55 4.27
N LYS A 169 27.80 -3.52 4.07
CA LYS A 169 27.51 -4.10 2.76
C LYS A 169 26.10 -3.71 2.38
N ALA A 170 25.91 -3.43 1.09
CA ALA A 170 24.71 -2.86 0.51
C ALA A 170 24.28 -3.71 -0.69
N THR A 171 23.09 -3.44 -1.21
CA THR A 171 22.59 -4.05 -2.45
C THR A 171 22.41 -2.97 -3.52
N PHE A 172 22.95 -3.19 -4.70
CA PHE A 172 22.83 -2.27 -5.83
C PHE A 172 21.88 -2.88 -6.86
N PHE A 173 20.73 -2.26 -7.09
CA PHE A 173 19.85 -2.59 -8.21
C PHE A 173 20.29 -1.75 -9.40
N ILE A 174 20.94 -2.38 -10.37
CA ILE A 174 21.58 -1.66 -11.48
C ILE A 174 20.75 -1.75 -12.75
N THR A 175 20.86 -0.72 -13.59
CA THR A 175 20.10 -0.54 -14.82
C THR A 175 21.03 -0.62 -16.04
N GLY A 176 20.57 -1.24 -17.12
CA GLY A 176 21.34 -1.35 -18.37
C GLY A 176 21.66 0.02 -18.99
N ALA A 177 20.63 0.81 -19.23
CA ALA A 177 20.68 2.19 -19.72
C ALA A 177 21.06 3.20 -18.61
N SER A 178 21.95 2.81 -17.69
CA SER A 178 22.49 3.71 -16.66
C SER A 178 23.13 4.97 -17.26
N ALA A 179 23.13 6.06 -16.51
CA ALA A 179 23.61 7.37 -16.98
C ALA A 179 25.08 7.39 -17.44
N MET A 180 25.91 6.42 -17.01
CA MET A 180 27.29 6.30 -17.46
C MET A 180 27.51 5.28 -18.59
N GLY A 181 26.45 4.59 -19.03
CA GLY A 181 26.51 3.45 -19.94
C GLY A 181 27.12 2.22 -19.27
N ILE A 182 26.30 1.21 -18.98
CA ILE A 182 26.73 0.02 -18.23
C ILE A 182 27.82 -0.78 -18.96
N GLU A 183 27.84 -0.72 -20.30
CA GLU A 183 28.78 -1.45 -21.15
C GLU A 183 30.20 -0.88 -21.10
N THR A 184 30.37 0.35 -20.61
CA THR A 184 31.67 1.00 -20.54
C THR A 184 32.62 0.25 -19.62
N GLN A 185 33.91 0.28 -19.94
CA GLN A 185 34.95 -0.35 -19.08
C GLN A 185 34.94 0.21 -17.65
N LYS A 186 34.54 1.48 -17.48
CA LYS A 186 34.40 2.11 -16.16
C LYS A 186 33.26 1.48 -15.37
N ALA A 187 32.08 1.32 -15.99
CA ALA A 187 30.93 0.68 -15.36
C ALA A 187 31.21 -0.80 -15.02
N LYS A 188 31.73 -1.58 -15.99
CA LYS A 188 32.13 -2.98 -15.76
C LYS A 188 33.15 -3.12 -14.61
N ARG A 189 34.11 -2.19 -14.48
CA ARG A 189 35.04 -2.16 -13.34
C ARG A 189 34.31 -1.91 -12.01
N ILE A 190 33.41 -0.93 -11.96
CA ILE A 190 32.64 -0.58 -10.75
C ILE A 190 31.77 -1.77 -10.30
N ILE A 191 31.03 -2.40 -11.22
CA ILE A 191 30.22 -3.60 -10.95
C ILE A 191 31.10 -4.72 -10.39
N LYS A 192 32.25 -4.99 -11.01
CA LYS A 192 33.19 -6.00 -10.52
C LYS A 192 33.74 -5.68 -9.13
N ARG A 193 33.93 -4.39 -8.82
CA ARG A 193 34.35 -3.91 -7.49
C ARG A 193 33.26 -4.12 -6.45
N MET A 194 32.01 -3.72 -6.74
CA MET A 194 30.83 -3.97 -5.88
C MET A 194 30.78 -5.44 -5.47
N TYR A 195 30.86 -6.36 -6.45
CA TYR A 195 30.84 -7.80 -6.20
C TYR A 195 32.01 -8.28 -5.35
N LYS A 196 33.25 -7.89 -5.71
CA LYS A 196 34.46 -8.31 -4.97
C LYS A 196 34.49 -7.81 -3.54
N GLU A 197 33.93 -6.64 -3.28
CA GLU A 197 33.82 -6.11 -1.93
C GLU A 197 32.68 -6.74 -1.13
N GLY A 198 31.89 -7.65 -1.71
CA GLY A 198 30.84 -8.40 -1.01
C GLY A 198 29.50 -7.67 -0.93
N HIS A 199 29.26 -6.70 -1.82
CA HIS A 199 27.92 -6.15 -2.04
C HIS A 199 27.13 -7.10 -2.96
N VAL A 200 25.80 -7.04 -2.87
CA VAL A 200 24.94 -7.76 -3.81
C VAL A 200 24.62 -6.85 -4.99
N ILE A 201 24.63 -7.43 -6.18
CA ILE A 201 24.19 -6.77 -7.42
C ILE A 201 22.90 -7.47 -7.83
N ALA A 202 21.84 -6.69 -8.00
CA ALA A 202 20.51 -7.12 -8.38
C ALA A 202 20.03 -6.37 -9.62
N SER A 203 18.99 -6.89 -10.28
CA SER A 203 18.50 -6.33 -11.54
C SER A 203 17.51 -5.19 -11.32
N HIS A 204 17.66 -4.11 -12.09
CA HIS A 204 16.69 -3.01 -12.19
C HIS A 204 16.23 -2.78 -13.63
N THR A 205 16.19 -3.87 -14.41
CA THR A 205 15.86 -3.92 -15.84
C THR A 205 16.88 -3.18 -16.73
N TRP A 206 16.74 -3.34 -18.05
CA TRP A 206 17.62 -2.68 -18.99
C TRP A 206 17.31 -1.19 -19.11
N SER A 207 16.07 -0.79 -19.39
CA SER A 207 15.71 0.59 -19.75
C SER A 207 14.90 1.36 -18.71
N HIS A 208 14.70 0.80 -17.51
CA HIS A 208 13.93 1.43 -16.41
C HIS A 208 12.46 1.73 -16.82
N VAL A 209 11.86 0.79 -17.53
CA VAL A 209 10.46 0.82 -17.98
C VAL A 209 9.56 0.10 -16.97
N ASP A 210 8.32 0.58 -16.82
CA ASP A 210 7.32 -0.12 -16.01
C ASP A 210 6.97 -1.45 -16.66
N LEU A 211 7.44 -2.54 -16.05
CA LEU A 211 7.25 -3.91 -16.54
C LEU A 211 5.77 -4.31 -16.66
N THR A 212 4.85 -3.63 -15.97
CA THR A 212 3.41 -3.93 -16.06
C THR A 212 2.79 -3.46 -17.37
N THR A 213 3.44 -2.53 -18.06
CA THR A 213 3.01 -1.98 -19.36
C THR A 213 3.50 -2.80 -20.56
N LEU A 214 4.41 -3.75 -20.32
CA LEU A 214 5.09 -4.53 -21.33
C LEU A 214 4.40 -5.87 -21.61
N SER A 215 4.59 -6.40 -22.81
CA SER A 215 4.33 -7.79 -23.13
C SER A 215 5.33 -8.73 -22.43
N THR A 216 5.03 -10.04 -22.39
CA THR A 216 5.94 -11.03 -21.78
C THR A 216 7.31 -11.02 -22.44
N ASP A 217 7.36 -10.95 -23.77
CA ASP A 217 8.62 -10.99 -24.52
C ASP A 217 9.45 -9.73 -24.28
N GLU A 218 8.81 -8.56 -24.18
CA GLU A 218 9.49 -7.31 -23.82
C GLU A 218 10.02 -7.33 -22.38
N VAL A 219 9.29 -7.91 -21.42
CA VAL A 219 9.82 -8.15 -20.06
C VAL A 219 11.03 -9.06 -20.12
N VAL A 220 10.97 -10.14 -20.89
CA VAL A 220 12.09 -11.08 -21.05
C VAL A 220 13.33 -10.37 -21.61
N ASP A 221 13.17 -9.53 -22.64
CA ASP A 221 14.27 -8.76 -23.22
C ASP A 221 14.88 -7.78 -22.21
N GLU A 222 14.05 -7.06 -21.46
CA GLU A 222 14.48 -6.15 -20.39
C GLU A 222 15.35 -6.85 -19.33
N MET A 223 15.00 -8.09 -18.96
CA MET A 223 15.75 -8.84 -17.95
C MET A 223 17.01 -9.50 -18.52
N ILE A 224 16.89 -10.23 -19.64
CA ILE A 224 17.98 -11.06 -20.20
C ILE A 224 19.16 -10.20 -20.66
N ASN A 225 18.90 -9.03 -21.26
CA ASN A 225 19.96 -8.13 -21.71
C ASN A 225 20.85 -7.68 -20.55
N LEU A 226 20.24 -7.32 -19.41
CA LEU A 226 20.98 -6.93 -18.22
C LEU A 226 21.66 -8.14 -17.55
N ASP A 227 20.94 -9.27 -17.42
CA ASP A 227 21.47 -10.48 -16.77
C ASP A 227 22.70 -11.03 -17.48
N SER A 228 22.68 -11.04 -18.82
CA SER A 228 23.81 -11.48 -19.64
C SER A 228 25.05 -10.60 -19.43
N LEU A 229 24.86 -9.29 -19.31
CA LEU A 229 25.96 -8.37 -19.04
C LEU A 229 26.51 -8.53 -17.62
N ILE A 230 25.64 -8.68 -16.62
CA ILE A 230 26.07 -8.91 -15.24
C ILE A 230 26.85 -10.24 -15.17
N GLU A 231 26.34 -11.30 -15.79
CA GLU A 231 27.01 -12.59 -15.87
C GLU A 231 28.38 -12.49 -16.55
N GLU A 232 28.51 -11.73 -17.65
CA GLU A 232 29.80 -11.48 -18.30
C GLU A 232 30.82 -10.85 -17.32
N VAL A 233 30.38 -9.90 -16.50
CA VAL A 233 31.27 -9.10 -15.64
C VAL A 233 31.68 -9.84 -14.36
N ILE A 234 30.73 -10.55 -13.72
CA ILE A 234 30.92 -11.17 -12.40
C ILE A 234 30.76 -12.70 -12.37
N GLY A 235 30.36 -13.32 -13.48
CA GLY A 235 30.16 -14.77 -13.58
C GLY A 235 28.94 -15.28 -12.83
N LYS A 236 27.95 -14.42 -12.57
CA LYS A 236 26.72 -14.71 -11.81
C LYS A 236 25.53 -13.97 -12.39
N LYS A 237 24.36 -14.61 -12.41
CA LYS A 237 23.09 -13.98 -12.75
C LYS A 237 22.34 -13.54 -11.48
N PRO A 238 21.76 -12.34 -11.44
CA PRO A 238 20.92 -11.90 -10.33
C PRO A 238 19.74 -12.85 -10.08
N ALA A 239 19.43 -13.12 -8.81
CA ALA A 239 18.20 -13.80 -8.42
C ALA A 239 17.13 -12.84 -7.87
N PHE A 240 17.48 -11.56 -7.71
CA PHE A 240 16.57 -10.51 -7.22
C PHE A 240 16.41 -9.42 -8.28
N VAL A 241 15.17 -8.94 -8.40
CA VAL A 241 14.80 -7.80 -9.22
C VAL A 241 14.10 -6.77 -8.37
N ARG A 242 14.35 -5.49 -8.63
CA ARG A 242 13.44 -4.42 -8.23
C ARG A 242 12.75 -3.94 -9.50
N PRO A 243 11.45 -4.16 -9.69
CA PRO A 243 10.73 -3.56 -10.80
C PRO A 243 10.80 -2.03 -10.69
N PRO A 244 11.08 -1.30 -11.78
CA PRO A 244 11.00 0.16 -11.81
C PRO A 244 9.69 0.66 -11.21
N TYR A 245 9.76 1.77 -10.47
CA TYR A 245 8.61 2.38 -9.76
C TYR A 245 7.97 1.48 -8.68
N GLY A 246 8.59 0.35 -8.33
CA GLY A 246 8.04 -0.61 -7.36
C GLY A 246 6.78 -1.33 -7.85
N SER A 247 6.54 -1.35 -9.17
CA SER A 247 5.30 -1.84 -9.76
C SER A 247 5.19 -3.36 -9.83
N GLY A 248 3.97 -3.86 -10.07
CA GLY A 248 3.72 -5.24 -10.44
C GLY A 248 3.44 -6.22 -9.29
N ASN A 249 3.42 -5.77 -8.04
CA ASN A 249 2.95 -6.63 -6.94
C ASN A 249 1.49 -7.06 -7.21
N GLY A 250 1.19 -8.35 -7.05
CA GLY A 250 -0.11 -8.94 -7.43
C GLY A 250 -0.26 -9.27 -8.92
N ASN A 251 0.68 -8.87 -9.80
CA ASN A 251 0.64 -9.25 -11.21
C ASN A 251 1.20 -10.66 -11.43
N VAL A 252 0.29 -11.65 -11.48
CA VAL A 252 0.62 -13.08 -11.62
C VAL A 252 1.41 -13.39 -12.89
N LYS A 253 1.07 -12.74 -14.01
CA LYS A 253 1.75 -12.94 -15.29
C LYS A 253 3.20 -12.50 -15.19
N LEU A 254 3.43 -11.30 -14.65
CA LEU A 254 4.78 -10.77 -14.43
C LEU A 254 5.57 -11.64 -13.45
N ALA A 255 4.98 -12.03 -12.32
CA ALA A 255 5.63 -12.90 -11.34
C ALA A 255 6.01 -14.28 -11.95
N LYS A 256 5.14 -14.87 -12.78
CA LYS A 256 5.46 -16.12 -13.52
C LYS A 256 6.61 -15.91 -14.51
N THR A 257 6.60 -14.80 -15.25
CA THR A 257 7.69 -14.47 -16.19
C THR A 257 9.03 -14.33 -15.46
N LEU A 258 9.08 -13.54 -14.39
CA LEU A 258 10.29 -13.34 -13.60
C LEU A 258 10.78 -14.64 -12.96
N LYS A 259 9.89 -15.45 -12.40
CA LYS A 259 10.23 -16.78 -11.88
C LYS A 259 10.83 -17.68 -12.95
N ASN A 260 10.23 -17.74 -14.15
CA ASN A 260 10.72 -18.57 -15.25
C ASN A 260 12.11 -18.13 -15.76
N LEU A 261 12.46 -16.86 -15.55
CA LEU A 261 13.79 -16.32 -15.81
C LEU A 261 14.81 -16.57 -14.68
N GLY A 262 14.41 -17.27 -13.62
CA GLY A 262 15.27 -17.63 -12.50
C GLY A 262 15.28 -16.65 -11.33
N TYR A 263 14.45 -15.60 -11.37
CA TYR A 263 14.30 -14.71 -10.22
C TYR A 263 13.53 -15.41 -9.10
N SER A 264 13.94 -15.17 -7.87
CA SER A 264 13.32 -15.71 -6.65
C SER A 264 12.54 -14.66 -5.86
N ALA A 265 12.82 -13.38 -6.09
CA ALA A 265 12.15 -12.29 -5.40
C ALA A 265 12.10 -11.00 -6.24
N ALA A 266 10.96 -10.33 -6.17
CA ALA A 266 10.86 -8.90 -6.44
C ALA A 266 11.02 -8.12 -5.13
N VAL A 267 11.75 -7.01 -5.16
CA VAL A 267 12.10 -6.25 -3.95
C VAL A 267 11.64 -4.81 -4.07
N THR A 268 10.77 -4.38 -3.15
CA THR A 268 10.39 -2.98 -2.96
C THR A 268 11.09 -2.44 -1.70
N TRP A 269 10.42 -1.64 -0.88
CA TRP A 269 10.99 -1.01 0.32
C TRP A 269 9.90 -0.63 1.32
N ASN A 270 10.29 -0.45 2.58
CA ASN A 270 9.44 0.14 3.62
C ASN A 270 9.99 1.48 4.15
N ILE A 271 11.18 1.88 3.71
CA ILE A 271 11.78 3.19 3.98
C ILE A 271 12.18 3.81 2.65
N ASP A 272 11.44 4.81 2.19
CA ASP A 272 11.81 5.60 1.01
C ASP A 272 12.53 6.88 1.48
N THR A 273 13.78 7.10 1.08
CA THR A 273 14.46 8.35 1.47
C THR A 273 13.95 9.56 0.70
N MET A 274 13.25 9.34 -0.41
CA MET A 274 12.82 10.37 -1.36
C MET A 274 13.98 11.28 -1.78
N ASP A 275 15.20 10.74 -1.84
CA ASP A 275 16.44 11.46 -2.14
C ASP A 275 16.40 12.14 -3.52
N TRP A 276 15.77 11.50 -4.50
CA TRP A 276 15.57 12.02 -5.84
C TRP A 276 14.57 13.18 -5.91
N ASN A 277 13.55 13.19 -5.04
CA ASN A 277 12.48 14.19 -5.06
C ASN A 277 12.71 15.35 -4.07
N ASN A 278 13.51 15.11 -3.02
CA ASN A 278 13.88 16.11 -2.01
C ASN A 278 15.36 16.47 -2.07
N GLU A 279 15.99 16.34 -3.23
CA GLU A 279 17.37 16.80 -3.48
C GLU A 279 18.45 16.23 -2.54
N GLY A 280 18.21 15.08 -1.93
CA GLY A 280 19.07 14.47 -0.92
C GLY A 280 19.00 15.15 0.45
N ASP A 281 17.86 15.73 0.82
CA ASP A 281 17.60 16.27 2.16
C ASP A 281 17.73 15.17 3.22
N ILE A 282 18.74 15.33 4.07
CA ILE A 282 19.10 14.36 5.10
C ILE A 282 18.08 14.34 6.23
N ASP A 283 17.52 15.50 6.61
CA ASP A 283 16.57 15.56 7.71
C ASP A 283 15.24 14.92 7.30
N TYR A 284 14.81 15.14 6.05
CA TYR A 284 13.66 14.45 5.49
C TYR A 284 13.88 12.94 5.48
N ALA A 285 15.00 12.47 4.90
CA ALA A 285 15.29 11.05 4.82
C ALA A 285 15.32 10.40 6.21
N LEU A 286 16.01 11.01 7.19
CA LEU A 286 16.08 10.49 8.55
C LEU A 286 14.72 10.46 9.27
N GLU A 287 13.75 11.29 8.87
CA GLU A 287 12.37 11.18 9.38
C GLU A 287 11.69 9.88 8.92
N GLN A 288 11.90 9.47 7.67
CA GLN A 288 11.38 8.22 7.13
C GLN A 288 11.97 7.00 7.88
N PHE A 289 13.26 7.08 8.23
CA PHE A 289 13.91 6.08 9.09
C PHE A 289 13.36 6.08 10.51
N LYS A 290 13.09 7.25 11.12
CA LYS A 290 12.50 7.35 12.48
C LYS A 290 11.14 6.66 12.54
N GLY A 291 10.29 6.86 11.52
CA GLY A 291 8.98 6.21 11.43
C GLY A 291 9.01 4.68 11.38
N ASN A 292 10.15 4.09 11.01
CA ASN A 292 10.30 2.65 10.83
C ASN A 292 11.16 1.97 11.92
N VAL A 293 11.69 2.72 12.90
CA VAL A 293 12.47 2.13 14.00
C VAL A 293 11.64 1.13 14.79
N GLY A 294 12.20 -0.06 15.01
CA GLY A 294 11.55 -1.17 15.71
C GLY A 294 11.11 -2.31 14.79
N HIS A 295 11.07 -2.09 13.48
CA HIS A 295 10.70 -3.08 12.48
C HIS A 295 11.90 -3.43 11.58
N ALA A 296 11.83 -4.57 10.89
CA ALA A 296 12.77 -4.90 9.82
C ALA A 296 12.84 -3.78 8.77
N ALA A 297 14.06 -3.42 8.35
CA ALA A 297 14.29 -2.22 7.56
C ALA A 297 14.88 -2.53 6.18
N LEU A 298 14.29 -1.97 5.14
CA LEU A 298 14.76 -1.99 3.77
C LEU A 298 14.63 -0.58 3.20
N SER A 299 15.76 0.10 2.99
CA SER A 299 15.78 1.48 2.52
C SER A 299 16.07 1.59 1.03
N LEU A 300 15.29 2.40 0.33
CA LEU A 300 15.50 2.81 -1.06
C LEU A 300 16.34 4.10 -1.10
N ASN A 301 17.40 4.09 -1.91
CA ASN A 301 18.17 5.26 -2.31
C ASN A 301 18.52 5.13 -3.80
N HIS A 302 19.06 6.18 -4.40
CA HIS A 302 19.46 6.19 -5.80
C HIS A 302 20.94 6.57 -5.95
N ALA A 303 21.68 5.77 -6.73
CA ALA A 303 23.05 6.07 -7.12
C ALA A 303 23.11 7.23 -8.13
N ASN A 304 22.03 7.44 -8.87
CA ASN A 304 21.90 8.48 -9.88
C ASN A 304 20.47 9.04 -9.95
N TYR A 305 20.33 10.36 -9.95
CA TYR A 305 19.09 11.08 -10.23
C TYR A 305 19.42 12.52 -10.65
N ASN A 306 18.45 13.25 -11.19
CA ASN A 306 18.67 14.63 -11.62
C ASN A 306 19.09 15.54 -10.44
N GLY A 307 20.23 16.22 -10.56
CA GLY A 307 20.74 17.10 -9.49
C GLY A 307 21.55 16.38 -8.39
N ILE A 308 21.80 15.08 -8.53
CA ILE A 308 22.68 14.35 -7.62
C ILE A 308 24.12 14.88 -7.72
N THR A 309 24.80 14.98 -6.58
CA THR A 309 26.25 15.25 -6.52
C THR A 309 26.93 14.22 -5.63
N LYS A 310 28.24 14.02 -5.84
CA LYS A 310 29.06 13.17 -4.96
C LYS A 310 28.87 13.53 -3.48
N ILE A 311 28.77 14.82 -3.16
CA ILE A 311 28.63 15.29 -1.77
C ILE A 311 27.26 14.91 -1.21
N LYS A 312 26.17 15.11 -1.98
CA LYS A 312 24.81 14.75 -1.55
C LYS A 312 24.71 13.25 -1.26
N LEU A 313 25.12 12.40 -2.22
CA LEU A 313 25.13 10.94 -2.08
C LEU A 313 25.90 10.49 -0.83
N LEU A 314 27.14 10.96 -0.66
CA LEU A 314 27.98 10.51 0.45
C LEU A 314 27.51 11.01 1.82
N LYS A 315 26.97 12.23 1.90
CA LYS A 315 26.46 12.77 3.16
C LYS A 315 25.19 12.05 3.60
N LEU A 316 24.26 11.81 2.68
CA LEU A 316 23.03 11.07 2.97
C LEU A 316 23.34 9.64 3.41
N ALA A 317 24.11 8.90 2.61
CA ALA A 317 24.52 7.54 2.95
C ALA A 317 25.23 7.46 4.32
N LYS A 318 26.13 8.40 4.62
CA LYS A 318 26.80 8.49 5.92
C LYS A 318 25.79 8.69 7.06
N ALA A 319 24.83 9.59 6.90
CA ALA A 319 23.82 9.89 7.92
C ALA A 319 22.93 8.69 8.21
N GLU A 320 22.48 7.96 7.19
CA GLU A 320 21.71 6.72 7.33
C GLU A 320 22.49 5.66 8.11
N ILE A 321 23.75 5.42 7.72
CA ILE A 321 24.62 4.44 8.37
C ILE A 321 24.81 4.78 9.85
N GLU A 322 25.21 6.03 10.15
CA GLU A 322 25.42 6.46 11.53
C GLU A 322 24.14 6.35 12.36
N TYR A 323 22.98 6.70 11.78
CA TYR A 323 21.70 6.59 12.45
C TYR A 323 21.31 5.14 12.74
N MET A 324 21.34 4.26 11.73
CA MET A 324 20.89 2.88 11.87
C MET A 324 21.81 2.07 12.80
N LEU A 325 23.13 2.29 12.74
CA LEU A 325 24.07 1.70 13.68
C LEU A 325 23.80 2.17 15.11
N LYS A 326 23.53 3.47 15.32
CA LYS A 326 23.17 4.01 16.64
C LYS A 326 21.86 3.42 17.18
N LYS A 327 20.93 3.04 16.31
CA LYS A 327 19.67 2.36 16.66
C LYS A 327 19.82 0.85 16.87
N GLY A 328 21.03 0.31 16.71
CA GLY A 328 21.34 -1.10 16.95
C GLY A 328 20.91 -2.02 15.80
N TYR A 329 20.70 -1.49 14.60
CA TYR A 329 20.48 -2.30 13.42
C TYR A 329 21.79 -2.87 12.90
N LYS A 330 21.73 -4.10 12.41
CA LYS A 330 22.81 -4.77 11.69
C LYS A 330 22.63 -4.50 10.19
N PRO A 331 23.57 -3.80 9.53
CA PRO A 331 23.55 -3.65 8.09
C PRO A 331 23.80 -5.01 7.42
N VAL A 332 22.98 -5.35 6.42
CA VAL A 332 23.05 -6.62 5.70
C VAL A 332 22.76 -6.44 4.20
N THR A 333 23.27 -7.36 3.40
CA THR A 333 22.91 -7.50 1.98
C THR A 333 21.54 -8.16 1.80
N MET A 334 20.95 -8.03 0.61
CA MET A 334 19.59 -8.52 0.34
C MET A 334 19.43 -10.04 0.55
N ASP A 335 20.45 -10.86 0.26
CA ASP A 335 20.40 -12.31 0.51
C ASP A 335 20.19 -12.62 2.00
N LYS A 336 20.82 -11.84 2.89
CA LYS A 336 20.65 -11.98 4.34
C LYS A 336 19.35 -11.35 4.82
N CYS A 337 18.93 -10.24 4.21
CA CYS A 337 17.66 -9.60 4.50
C CYS A 337 16.48 -10.53 4.21
N LEU A 338 16.48 -11.22 3.07
CA LEU A 338 15.39 -12.09 2.64
C LEU A 338 15.57 -13.56 3.06
N GLY A 339 16.79 -13.99 3.40
CA GLY A 339 17.09 -15.40 3.64
C GLY A 339 17.11 -16.24 2.37
N LEU A 340 17.34 -15.60 1.21
CA LEU A 340 17.34 -16.22 -0.13
C LEU A 340 18.72 -16.07 -0.80
N PRO A 341 19.10 -16.94 -1.75
CA PRO A 341 20.33 -16.75 -2.52
C PRO A 341 20.29 -15.49 -3.39
N ALA A 342 21.36 -14.68 -3.40
CA ALA A 342 21.46 -13.47 -4.22
C ALA A 342 21.56 -13.73 -5.73
N TYR A 343 21.98 -14.93 -6.12
CA TYR A 343 22.30 -15.29 -7.50
C TYR A 343 21.72 -16.66 -7.84
N GLN A 344 21.41 -16.86 -9.12
CA GLN A 344 20.83 -18.09 -9.68
C GLN A 344 21.80 -19.27 -9.66
#